data_AF-Q9V2G9-F1
#
_entry.id   AF-Q9V2G9-F1
#
_cell.length_a   1.000
_cell.length_b   1.000
_cell.length_c   1.000
_cell.angle_alpha   90.00
_cell.angle_beta   90.00
_cell.angle_gamma   90.00
#
_symmetry.space_group_name_H-M   'P 1'
#
loop_
_entity.id
_entity.type
_entity.pdbx_description
1 polymer ?
#
loop_
_entity_poly.entity_id
_entity_poly.type
_entity_poly.pdbx_seq_one_letter_code
_entity_poly.pdbx_strand_id
1 'polypeptide(L)'
;MMIEIIKDIQRKLRNHREVYISNEEAVKQHIILPILSSLGWKIDDPEEVRPEEKTSEGRADYALIKDGKVVAFIEAKNLSVNPAKAVQQLAKYCFDMGVEVGIVSNGRVWLIVKAFEPGKEAKDRVITTIDIVEEPPERIIVKLSCLKKDRIEKAIEICEVLNSLDNNVKRLKAFGISEGDVANYILTISIRRAYPPEISHPSDKITGVYIFHEGKWRYLPIPHGTLKDALMALMSYLSEYEDEEERKIIKRAIAEISMRNISGEKIIALIKAIEKEKNIKVLIAL
;
A
#
# COMPACT_ATOMS: atom_id res chain seq x y z
N MET A 1 5.70 -9.08 7.64
CA MET A 1 5.22 -7.96 6.78
C MET A 1 3.78 -8.24 6.35
N MET A 2 2.94 -7.22 6.15
CA MET A 2 1.51 -7.38 5.79
C MET A 2 1.30 -8.26 4.55
N ILE A 3 2.22 -8.23 3.58
CA ILE A 3 2.13 -9.07 2.38
C ILE A 3 2.16 -10.57 2.67
N GLU A 4 2.96 -11.00 3.65
CA GLU A 4 3.01 -12.41 4.05
C GLU A 4 1.73 -12.84 4.76
N ILE A 5 1.09 -11.93 5.52
CA ILE A 5 -0.23 -12.18 6.12
C ILE A 5 -1.29 -12.36 5.04
N ILE A 6 -1.32 -11.51 4.01
CA ILE A 6 -2.28 -11.65 2.90
C ILE A 6 -2.07 -12.97 2.15
N LYS A 7 -0.82 -13.35 1.84
CA LYS A 7 -0.51 -14.64 1.21
C LYS A 7 -0.93 -15.83 2.07
N ASP A 8 -0.68 -15.78 3.38
CA ASP A 8 -1.11 -16.81 4.31
C ASP A 8 -2.63 -16.95 4.36
N ILE A 9 -3.36 -15.83 4.38
CA ILE A 9 -4.82 -15.82 4.37
C ILE A 9 -5.37 -16.37 3.05
N GLN A 10 -4.80 -15.99 1.91
CA GLN A 10 -5.15 -16.56 0.62
C GLN A 10 -4.95 -18.09 0.61
N ARG A 11 -3.84 -18.58 1.19
CA ARG A 11 -3.59 -20.02 1.35
C ARG A 11 -4.64 -20.68 2.26
N LYS A 12 -4.96 -20.07 3.40
CA LYS A 12 -6.01 -20.56 4.33
C LYS A 12 -7.36 -20.67 3.64
N LEU A 13 -7.81 -19.60 2.98
CA LEU A 13 -9.09 -19.53 2.27
C LEU A 13 -9.22 -20.61 1.19
N ARG A 14 -8.12 -20.99 0.54
CA ARG A 14 -8.09 -22.11 -0.43
C ARG A 14 -8.07 -23.48 0.25
N ASN A 15 -7.15 -23.69 1.20
CA ASN A 15 -6.86 -25.03 1.73
C ASN A 15 -7.85 -25.50 2.81
N HIS A 16 -8.53 -24.57 3.48
CA HIS A 16 -9.45 -24.85 4.59
C HIS A 16 -10.84 -24.26 4.35
N ARG A 17 -11.26 -24.19 3.07
CA ARG A 17 -12.51 -23.56 2.65
C ARG A 17 -13.74 -24.05 3.42
N GLU A 18 -13.88 -25.37 3.62
CA GLU A 18 -15.03 -25.98 4.31
C GLU A 18 -15.18 -25.50 5.76
N VAL A 19 -14.06 -25.27 6.45
CA VAL A 19 -14.06 -24.72 7.81
C VAL A 19 -14.66 -23.32 7.80
N TYR A 20 -14.21 -22.46 6.88
CA TYR A 20 -14.65 -21.07 6.85
C TYR A 20 -16.08 -20.90 6.31
N ILE A 21 -16.57 -21.81 5.47
CA ILE A 21 -17.97 -21.83 5.00
C ILE A 21 -18.93 -22.08 6.17
N SER A 22 -18.56 -22.95 7.10
CA SER A 22 -19.45 -23.43 8.16
C SER A 22 -19.22 -22.74 9.51
N ASN A 23 -18.06 -22.12 9.73
CA ASN A 23 -17.69 -21.56 11.03
C ASN A 23 -17.30 -20.08 10.90
N GLU A 24 -18.20 -19.21 11.35
CA GLU A 24 -17.97 -17.75 11.41
C GLU A 24 -16.87 -17.39 12.41
N GLU A 25 -16.80 -18.07 13.55
CA GLU A 25 -15.77 -17.83 14.57
C GLU A 25 -14.36 -18.14 14.03
N ALA A 26 -14.22 -19.19 13.22
CA ALA A 26 -12.97 -19.48 12.53
C ALA A 26 -12.57 -18.37 11.54
N VAL A 27 -13.53 -17.73 10.87
CA VAL A 27 -13.27 -16.56 10.01
C VAL A 27 -12.78 -15.38 10.86
N LYS A 28 -13.44 -15.09 11.98
CA LYS A 28 -13.03 -14.04 12.92
C LYS A 28 -11.59 -14.25 13.39
N GLN A 29 -11.30 -15.42 13.94
CA GLN A 29 -10.00 -15.71 14.57
C GLN A 29 -8.86 -15.92 13.59
N HIS A 30 -9.06 -16.62 12.48
CA HIS A 30 -7.95 -17.02 11.60
C HIS A 30 -7.68 -16.05 10.45
N ILE A 31 -8.62 -15.13 10.18
CA ILE A 31 -8.57 -14.22 9.04
C ILE A 31 -8.70 -12.75 9.47
N ILE A 32 -9.81 -12.38 10.14
CA ILE A 32 -10.07 -10.98 10.50
C ILE A 32 -9.06 -10.46 11.52
N LEU A 33 -8.90 -11.15 12.67
CA LEU A 33 -7.98 -10.70 13.73
C LEU A 33 -6.51 -10.60 13.25
N PRO A 34 -5.95 -11.55 12.49
CA PRO A 34 -4.60 -11.41 11.93
C PRO A 34 -4.43 -10.20 11.00
N ILE A 35 -5.46 -9.85 10.22
CA ILE A 35 -5.44 -8.62 9.40
C ILE A 35 -5.41 -7.39 10.31
N LEU A 36 -6.30 -7.32 11.30
CA LEU A 36 -6.32 -6.19 12.25
C LEU A 36 -5.00 -6.02 12.99
N SER A 37 -4.41 -7.12 13.47
CA SER A 37 -3.09 -7.12 14.08
C SER A 37 -2.02 -6.54 13.14
N SER A 38 -2.02 -6.95 11.87
CA SER A 38 -1.09 -6.43 10.86
C SER A 38 -1.30 -4.94 10.52
N LEU A 39 -2.49 -4.41 10.80
CA LEU A 39 -2.88 -3.01 10.63
C LEU A 39 -2.54 -2.14 11.86
N GLY A 40 -1.92 -2.72 12.89
CA GLY A 40 -1.44 -2.03 14.08
C GLY A 40 -2.43 -1.98 15.23
N TRP A 41 -3.49 -2.78 15.19
CA TRP A 41 -4.43 -2.97 16.30
C TRP A 41 -3.93 -4.05 17.26
N LYS A 42 -3.98 -3.80 18.57
CA LYS A 42 -3.76 -4.85 19.57
C LYS A 42 -5.05 -5.64 19.78
N ILE A 43 -5.11 -6.84 19.22
CA ILE A 43 -6.32 -7.68 19.22
C ILE A 43 -6.65 -8.30 20.58
N ASP A 44 -5.70 -8.27 21.51
CA ASP A 44 -5.80 -8.75 22.89
C ASP A 44 -6.02 -7.60 23.90
N ASP A 45 -6.08 -6.35 23.43
CA ASP A 45 -6.30 -5.16 24.24
C ASP A 45 -7.76 -4.67 24.07
N PRO A 46 -8.63 -4.78 25.10
CA PRO A 46 -10.03 -4.36 25.01
C PRO A 46 -10.22 -2.83 24.94
N GLU A 47 -9.14 -2.05 25.11
CA GLU A 47 -9.10 -0.61 24.83
C GLU A 47 -8.79 -0.31 23.35
N GLU A 48 -8.47 -1.33 22.55
CA GLU A 48 -8.19 -1.19 21.11
C GLU A 48 -9.13 -2.04 20.24
N VAL A 49 -9.33 -3.32 20.57
CA VAL A 49 -10.21 -4.24 19.86
C VAL A 49 -11.10 -4.94 20.88
N ARG A 50 -12.38 -4.55 20.91
CA ARG A 50 -13.33 -5.09 21.87
C ARG A 50 -14.34 -6.01 21.19
N PRO A 51 -14.37 -7.31 21.53
CA PRO A 51 -15.36 -8.21 20.97
C PRO A 51 -16.76 -7.94 21.56
N GLU A 52 -17.79 -8.27 20.79
CA GLU A 52 -19.17 -8.37 21.27
C GLU A 52 -19.70 -7.04 21.87
N GLU A 53 -19.37 -5.91 21.23
CA GLU A 53 -19.75 -4.58 21.71
C GLU A 53 -21.25 -4.34 21.56
N LYS A 54 -21.89 -4.01 22.67
CA LYS A 54 -23.34 -3.80 22.74
C LYS A 54 -23.70 -2.40 22.24
N THR A 55 -24.76 -2.35 21.45
CA THR A 55 -25.46 -1.14 21.00
C THR A 55 -26.95 -1.29 21.33
N SER A 56 -27.73 -0.21 21.22
CA SER A 56 -29.18 -0.31 21.42
C SER A 56 -29.88 -1.18 20.36
N GLU A 57 -29.26 -1.31 19.19
CA GLU A 57 -29.81 -2.04 18.04
C GLU A 57 -29.32 -3.51 17.96
N GLY A 58 -28.40 -3.92 18.84
CA GLY A 58 -27.82 -5.27 18.85
C GLY A 58 -26.36 -5.28 19.28
N ARG A 59 -25.56 -6.16 18.67
CA ARG A 59 -24.18 -6.39 19.09
C ARG A 59 -23.28 -6.55 17.88
N ALA A 60 -22.25 -5.72 17.80
CA ALA A 60 -21.23 -5.83 16.77
C ALA A 60 -20.19 -6.87 17.19
N ASP A 61 -19.65 -7.62 16.23
CA ASP A 61 -18.64 -8.64 16.55
C ASP A 61 -17.36 -8.04 17.11
N TYR A 62 -16.93 -6.89 16.57
CA TYR A 62 -15.84 -6.11 17.15
C TYR A 62 -16.11 -4.60 17.06
N ALA A 63 -15.71 -3.88 18.10
CA ALA A 63 -15.48 -2.45 18.07
C ALA A 63 -13.98 -2.16 18.02
N LEU A 64 -13.59 -1.26 17.13
CA LEU A 64 -12.23 -0.70 17.08
C LEU A 64 -12.22 0.60 17.88
N ILE A 65 -11.29 0.73 18.81
CA ILE A 65 -11.25 1.81 19.81
C ILE A 65 -9.90 2.53 19.74
N LYS A 66 -9.96 3.85 19.58
CA LYS A 66 -8.78 4.71 19.55
C LYS A 66 -9.01 5.89 20.46
N ASP A 67 -8.03 6.17 21.33
CA ASP A 67 -8.07 7.28 22.28
C ASP A 67 -9.37 7.31 23.12
N GLY A 68 -9.80 6.12 23.57
CA GLY A 68 -11.00 5.93 24.39
C GLY A 68 -12.33 6.02 23.64
N LYS A 69 -12.34 6.17 22.31
CA LYS A 69 -13.55 6.29 21.50
C LYS A 69 -13.67 5.13 20.51
N VAL A 70 -14.88 4.63 20.32
CA VAL A 70 -15.17 3.69 19.24
C VAL A 70 -15.05 4.45 17.91
N VAL A 71 -14.16 4.00 17.04
CA VAL A 71 -13.90 4.63 15.72
C VAL A 71 -14.39 3.80 14.55
N ALA A 72 -14.63 2.50 14.74
CA ALA A 72 -15.27 1.65 13.74
C ALA A 72 -15.93 0.43 14.37
N PHE A 73 -16.93 -0.12 13.68
CA PHE A 73 -17.49 -1.44 13.98
C PHE A 73 -17.16 -2.45 12.88
N ILE A 74 -17.02 -3.72 13.28
CA ILE A 74 -16.83 -4.85 12.38
C ILE A 74 -17.95 -5.86 12.60
N GLU A 75 -18.60 -6.24 11.50
CA GLU A 75 -19.54 -7.35 11.43
C GLU A 75 -18.92 -8.46 10.57
N ALA A 76 -18.71 -9.62 11.17
CA ALA A 76 -18.18 -10.79 10.49
C ALA A 76 -19.30 -11.73 10.04
N LYS A 77 -18.99 -12.52 9.02
CA LYS A 77 -19.82 -13.63 8.54
C LYS A 77 -18.95 -14.83 8.21
N ASN A 78 -19.53 -16.02 8.19
CA ASN A 78 -18.86 -17.16 7.58
C ASN A 78 -18.71 -16.95 6.06
N LEU A 79 -17.75 -17.64 5.46
CA LEU A 79 -17.33 -17.49 4.06
C LEU A 79 -18.45 -17.77 3.03
N SER A 80 -19.51 -18.48 3.40
CA SER A 80 -20.64 -18.79 2.51
C SER A 80 -21.62 -17.62 2.35
N VAL A 81 -21.64 -16.70 3.32
CA VAL A 81 -22.57 -15.59 3.34
C VAL A 81 -22.02 -14.41 2.54
N ASN A 82 -22.87 -13.80 1.72
CA ASN A 82 -22.56 -12.52 1.06
C ASN A 82 -22.54 -11.39 2.12
N PRO A 83 -21.40 -10.71 2.34
CA PRO A 83 -21.29 -9.63 3.33
C PRO A 83 -22.29 -8.49 3.11
N ALA A 84 -22.70 -8.21 1.87
CA ALA A 84 -23.64 -7.13 1.56
C ALA A 84 -24.96 -7.24 2.34
N LYS A 85 -25.36 -8.46 2.74
CA LYS A 85 -26.59 -8.70 3.51
C LYS A 85 -26.53 -8.12 4.93
N ALA A 86 -25.35 -7.93 5.51
CA ALA A 86 -25.19 -7.43 6.87
C ALA A 86 -24.91 -5.92 6.94
N VAL A 87 -24.76 -5.24 5.79
CA VAL A 87 -24.48 -3.79 5.73
C VAL A 87 -25.56 -2.96 6.41
N GLN A 88 -26.84 -3.31 6.22
CA GLN A 88 -27.94 -2.58 6.85
C GLN A 88 -27.94 -2.74 8.37
N GLN A 89 -27.62 -3.94 8.88
CA GLN A 89 -27.53 -4.21 10.32
C GLN A 89 -26.37 -3.42 10.94
N LEU A 90 -25.19 -3.50 10.34
CA LEU A 90 -24.01 -2.76 10.79
C LEU A 90 -24.26 -1.24 10.78
N ALA A 91 -24.92 -0.71 9.76
CA ALA A 91 -25.22 0.73 9.66
C ALA A 91 -26.10 1.22 10.82
N LYS A 92 -26.96 0.37 11.39
CA LYS A 92 -27.76 0.69 12.58
C LYS A 92 -26.90 0.82 13.84
N TYR A 93 -25.97 -0.11 14.06
CA TYR A 93 -25.01 -0.06 15.18
C TYR A 93 -24.16 1.21 15.14
N CYS A 94 -23.67 1.52 13.94
CA CYS A 94 -22.93 2.73 13.68
C CYS A 94 -23.77 3.99 13.96
N PHE A 95 -25.03 3.99 13.53
CA PHE A 95 -25.95 5.12 13.74
C PHE A 95 -26.21 5.41 15.22
N ASP A 96 -26.52 4.36 15.99
CA ASP A 96 -26.79 4.45 17.43
C ASP A 96 -25.63 5.06 18.22
N MET A 97 -24.40 4.71 17.86
CA MET A 97 -23.19 5.11 18.59
C MET A 97 -22.46 6.31 17.97
N GLY A 98 -22.98 6.89 16.90
CA GLY A 98 -22.33 8.02 16.21
C GLY A 98 -21.00 7.67 15.54
N VAL A 99 -20.83 6.41 15.09
CA VAL A 99 -19.57 5.90 14.50
C VAL A 99 -19.68 5.91 12.98
N GLU A 100 -18.79 6.62 12.27
CA GLU A 100 -18.93 6.80 10.82
C GLU A 100 -18.46 5.60 9.97
N VAL A 101 -17.51 4.82 10.48
CA VAL A 101 -16.85 3.74 9.73
C VAL A 101 -17.42 2.38 10.14
N GLY A 102 -18.04 1.71 9.18
CA GLY A 102 -18.45 0.31 9.31
C GLY A 102 -17.63 -0.62 8.43
N ILE A 103 -17.33 -1.82 8.91
CA ILE A 103 -16.68 -2.88 8.14
C ILE A 103 -17.55 -4.14 8.18
N VAL A 104 -17.87 -4.72 7.04
CA VAL A 104 -18.46 -6.08 6.97
C VAL A 104 -17.49 -7.00 6.26
N SER A 105 -17.25 -8.20 6.80
CA SER A 105 -16.39 -9.18 6.13
C SER A 105 -16.83 -10.62 6.32
N ASN A 106 -16.65 -11.44 5.27
CA ASN A 106 -16.71 -12.90 5.38
C ASN A 106 -15.32 -13.57 5.32
N GLY A 107 -14.28 -12.80 5.63
CA GLY A 107 -12.88 -13.19 5.51
C GLY A 107 -12.30 -12.96 4.11
N ARG A 108 -13.03 -13.34 3.05
CA ARG A 108 -12.61 -13.12 1.66
C ARG A 108 -12.95 -11.71 1.17
N VAL A 109 -14.21 -11.30 1.31
CA VAL A 109 -14.69 -10.00 0.84
C VAL A 109 -14.84 -9.07 2.04
N TRP A 110 -14.24 -7.90 1.95
CA TRP A 110 -14.35 -6.83 2.93
C TRP A 110 -15.06 -5.64 2.31
N LEU A 111 -16.13 -5.19 2.97
CA LEU A 111 -16.91 -4.01 2.60
C LEU A 111 -16.63 -2.92 3.61
N ILE A 112 -16.14 -1.77 3.12
CA ILE A 112 -15.99 -0.56 3.92
C ILE A 112 -17.24 0.28 3.68
N VAL A 113 -17.92 0.64 4.76
CA VAL A 113 -19.23 1.28 4.75
C VAL A 113 -19.13 2.64 5.41
N LYS A 114 -19.62 3.66 4.71
CA LYS A 114 -19.87 4.99 5.27
C LYS A 114 -21.21 4.97 5.96
N ALA A 115 -21.24 4.80 7.28
CA ALA A 115 -22.47 4.53 8.02
C ALA A 115 -23.55 5.62 7.79
N PHE A 116 -23.13 6.87 7.66
CA PHE A 116 -24.00 8.02 7.47
C PHE A 116 -23.84 8.64 6.09
N GLU A 117 -24.88 8.54 5.27
CA GLU A 117 -24.97 9.32 4.04
C GLU A 117 -26.45 9.62 3.71
N PRO A 118 -26.89 10.89 3.87
CA PRO A 118 -28.26 11.28 3.59
C PRO A 118 -28.68 10.93 2.16
N GLY A 119 -29.91 10.43 2.00
CA GLY A 119 -30.48 10.11 0.69
C GLY A 119 -29.98 8.82 0.04
N LYS A 120 -29.08 8.05 0.70
CA LYS A 120 -28.62 6.74 0.19
C LYS A 120 -29.11 5.58 1.04
N GLU A 121 -29.49 4.49 0.38
CA GLU A 121 -29.74 3.20 1.04
C GLU A 121 -28.44 2.61 1.59
N ALA A 122 -28.52 1.74 2.61
CA ALA A 122 -27.33 1.18 3.24
C ALA A 122 -26.40 0.45 2.24
N LYS A 123 -26.96 -0.23 1.24
CA LYS A 123 -26.18 -0.91 0.18
C LYS A 123 -25.34 0.07 -0.66
N ASP A 124 -25.83 1.29 -0.87
CA ASP A 124 -25.18 2.33 -1.68
C ASP A 124 -24.15 3.13 -0.87
N ARG A 125 -24.05 2.84 0.43
CA ARG A 125 -23.06 3.40 1.36
C ARG A 125 -21.79 2.55 1.45
N VAL A 126 -21.72 1.43 0.74
CA VAL A 126 -20.48 0.67 0.57
C VAL A 126 -19.55 1.49 -0.31
N ILE A 127 -18.51 2.06 0.30
CA ILE A 127 -17.56 2.93 -0.40
C ILE A 127 -16.40 2.12 -0.99
N THR A 128 -16.00 0.99 -0.41
CA THR A 128 -14.92 0.17 -0.97
C THR A 128 -15.20 -1.30 -0.75
N THR A 129 -14.96 -2.08 -1.80
CA THR A 129 -14.91 -3.55 -1.73
C THR A 129 -13.49 -4.02 -1.96
N ILE A 130 -13.06 -4.95 -1.12
CA ILE A 130 -11.75 -5.62 -1.22
C ILE A 130 -12.03 -7.12 -1.31
N ASP A 131 -11.61 -7.77 -2.39
CA ASP A 131 -11.62 -9.23 -2.50
C ASP A 131 -10.19 -9.75 -2.32
N ILE A 132 -9.95 -10.43 -1.19
CA ILE A 132 -8.63 -10.95 -0.81
C ILE A 132 -8.11 -12.01 -1.81
N VAL A 133 -8.99 -12.64 -2.60
CA VAL A 133 -8.63 -13.70 -3.54
C VAL A 133 -8.51 -13.18 -4.97
N GLU A 134 -9.38 -12.28 -5.40
CA GLU A 134 -9.42 -11.78 -6.80
C GLU A 134 -8.48 -10.60 -7.06
N GLU A 135 -7.95 -9.96 -6.03
CA GLU A 135 -7.06 -8.80 -6.18
C GLU A 135 -5.58 -9.15 -5.91
N PRO A 136 -4.63 -8.49 -6.58
CA PRO A 136 -3.22 -8.61 -6.23
C PRO A 136 -2.92 -8.17 -4.79
N PRO A 137 -1.99 -8.82 -4.06
CA PRO A 137 -1.66 -8.48 -2.68
C PRO A 137 -1.32 -7.01 -2.46
N GLU A 138 -0.60 -6.37 -3.39
CA GLU A 138 -0.21 -4.96 -3.30
C GLU A 138 -1.44 -4.04 -3.28
N ARG A 139 -2.43 -4.34 -4.14
CA ARG A 139 -3.69 -3.58 -4.22
C ARG A 139 -4.53 -3.79 -2.96
N ILE A 140 -4.60 -5.02 -2.46
CA ILE A 140 -5.26 -5.37 -1.19
C ILE A 140 -4.65 -4.57 -0.04
N ILE A 141 -3.31 -4.54 0.07
CA ILE A 141 -2.58 -3.85 1.13
C ILE A 141 -2.87 -2.34 1.10
N VAL A 142 -2.85 -1.72 -0.08
CA VAL A 142 -3.15 -0.28 -0.22
C VAL A 142 -4.59 0.01 0.19
N LYS A 143 -5.57 -0.78 -0.25
CA LYS A 143 -6.97 -0.60 0.14
C LYS A 143 -7.19 -0.80 1.64
N LEU A 144 -6.66 -1.89 2.22
CA LEU A 144 -6.74 -2.15 3.66
C LEU A 144 -6.01 -1.10 4.50
N SER A 145 -5.10 -0.31 3.91
CA SER A 145 -4.37 0.71 4.66
C SER A 145 -5.24 1.82 5.24
N CYS A 146 -6.47 2.01 4.73
CA CYS A 146 -7.46 2.91 5.32
C CYS A 146 -7.89 2.45 6.73
N LEU A 147 -7.77 1.15 7.03
CA LEU A 147 -8.15 0.55 8.31
C LEU A 147 -7.00 0.50 9.34
N LYS A 148 -5.83 1.05 9.00
CA LYS A 148 -4.74 1.14 9.97
C LYS A 148 -5.14 2.02 11.15
N LYS A 149 -4.67 1.66 12.34
CA LYS A 149 -4.99 2.39 13.58
C LYS A 149 -4.69 3.89 13.49
N ASP A 150 -3.60 4.27 12.83
CA ASP A 150 -3.21 5.67 12.64
C ASP A 150 -4.01 6.42 11.55
N ARG A 151 -4.85 5.72 10.78
CA ARG A 151 -5.57 6.26 9.60
C ARG A 151 -7.08 6.04 9.62
N ILE A 152 -7.61 5.21 10.53
CA ILE A 152 -9.02 4.78 10.56
C ILE A 152 -10.02 5.94 10.56
N GLU A 153 -9.71 7.05 11.24
CA GLU A 153 -10.55 8.26 11.26
C GLU A 153 -10.66 8.95 9.90
N LYS A 154 -9.73 8.68 8.98
CA LYS A 154 -9.74 9.13 7.59
C LYS A 154 -10.09 8.02 6.60
N ALA A 155 -10.60 6.88 7.09
CA ALA A 155 -10.82 5.71 6.24
C ALA A 155 -11.72 6.01 5.05
N ILE A 156 -12.81 6.76 5.28
CA ILE A 156 -13.76 7.16 4.23
C ILE A 156 -13.09 8.00 3.15
N GLU A 157 -12.35 9.05 3.54
CA GLU A 157 -11.63 9.92 2.62
C GLU A 157 -10.61 9.13 1.79
N ILE A 158 -9.81 8.28 2.43
CA ILE A 158 -8.81 7.44 1.76
C ILE A 158 -9.48 6.52 0.73
N CYS A 159 -10.58 5.86 1.10
CA CYS A 159 -11.36 4.99 0.22
C CYS A 159 -11.92 5.76 -0.99
N GLU A 160 -12.52 6.91 -0.77
CA GLU A 160 -13.08 7.75 -1.84
C GLU A 160 -11.99 8.25 -2.81
N VAL A 161 -10.83 8.68 -2.29
CA VAL A 161 -9.68 9.10 -3.11
C VAL A 161 -9.11 7.93 -3.93
N LEU A 162 -8.99 6.73 -3.34
CA LEU A 162 -8.53 5.54 -4.06
C LEU A 162 -9.49 5.15 -5.20
N ASN A 163 -10.81 5.21 -4.95
CA ASN A 163 -11.79 4.96 -6.00
C ASN A 163 -11.75 6.01 -7.12
N SER A 164 -11.58 7.28 -6.76
CA SER A 164 -11.40 8.36 -7.72
C SER A 164 -10.16 8.12 -8.60
N LEU A 165 -9.05 7.70 -7.99
CA LEU A 165 -7.84 7.31 -8.71
C LEU A 165 -8.13 6.16 -9.69
N ASP A 166 -8.74 5.06 -9.23
CA ASP A 166 -9.10 3.92 -10.09
C ASP A 166 -9.94 4.36 -11.30
N ASN A 167 -10.95 5.21 -11.08
CA ASN A 167 -11.81 5.72 -12.13
C ASN A 167 -11.05 6.63 -13.11
N ASN A 168 -10.18 7.50 -12.60
CA ASN A 168 -9.36 8.37 -13.44
C ASN A 168 -8.35 7.57 -14.27
N VAL A 169 -7.72 6.53 -13.72
CA VAL A 169 -6.84 5.62 -14.47
C VAL A 169 -7.61 4.93 -15.60
N LYS A 170 -8.83 4.43 -15.34
CA LYS A 170 -9.69 3.85 -16.40
C LYS A 170 -10.03 4.85 -17.51
N ARG A 171 -10.32 6.10 -17.15
CA ARG A 171 -10.58 7.18 -18.12
C ARG A 171 -9.35 7.51 -18.96
N LEU A 172 -8.18 7.61 -18.34
CA LEU A 172 -6.91 7.83 -19.05
C LEU A 172 -6.63 6.72 -20.06
N LYS A 173 -6.87 5.45 -19.68
CA LYS A 173 -6.78 4.31 -20.59
C LYS A 173 -7.77 4.42 -21.77
N ALA A 174 -9.00 4.84 -21.50
CA ALA A 174 -10.01 5.04 -22.56
C ALA A 174 -9.60 6.15 -23.55
N PHE A 175 -8.78 7.11 -23.13
CA PHE A 175 -8.16 8.12 -23.99
C PHE A 175 -6.88 7.64 -24.70
N GLY A 176 -6.49 6.38 -24.54
CA GLY A 176 -5.31 5.79 -25.20
C GLY A 176 -3.99 5.98 -24.44
N ILE A 177 -4.01 6.46 -23.20
CA ILE A 177 -2.80 6.56 -22.37
C ILE A 177 -2.51 5.19 -21.75
N SER A 178 -1.28 4.68 -21.93
CA SER A 178 -0.90 3.36 -21.43
C SER A 178 -0.78 3.32 -19.90
N GLU A 179 -0.93 2.15 -19.28
CA GLU A 179 -0.69 1.98 -17.84
C GLU A 179 0.75 2.34 -17.45
N GLY A 180 1.71 2.08 -18.34
CA GLY A 180 3.11 2.46 -18.16
C GLY A 180 3.28 3.97 -18.05
N ASP A 181 2.62 4.74 -18.91
CA ASP A 181 2.67 6.21 -18.89
C ASP A 181 2.00 6.77 -17.63
N VAL A 182 0.86 6.21 -17.24
CA VAL A 182 0.16 6.62 -16.01
C VAL A 182 1.01 6.32 -14.77
N ALA A 183 1.61 5.12 -14.69
CA ALA A 183 2.50 4.77 -13.61
C ALA A 183 3.71 5.70 -13.55
N ASN A 184 4.32 6.00 -14.71
CA ASN A 184 5.43 6.95 -14.80
C ASN A 184 5.03 8.37 -14.36
N TYR A 185 3.86 8.85 -14.78
CA TYR A 185 3.31 10.14 -14.37
C TYR A 185 3.13 10.22 -12.85
N ILE A 186 2.51 9.20 -12.24
CA ILE A 186 2.30 9.15 -10.78
C ILE A 186 3.65 9.13 -10.06
N LEU A 187 4.60 8.29 -10.51
CA LEU A 187 5.92 8.21 -9.90
C LEU A 187 6.69 9.52 -9.98
N THR A 188 6.44 10.38 -10.97
CA THR A 188 7.22 11.59 -11.19
C THR A 188 6.49 12.88 -10.81
N ILE A 189 5.26 12.81 -10.30
CA ILE A 189 4.41 13.99 -10.03
C ILE A 189 5.06 15.01 -9.08
N SER A 190 5.82 14.55 -8.09
CA SER A 190 6.53 15.37 -7.10
C SER A 190 7.98 15.67 -7.47
N ILE A 191 8.49 15.05 -8.54
CA ILE A 191 9.86 15.23 -8.99
C ILE A 191 9.96 16.51 -9.84
N ARG A 192 11.08 17.22 -9.72
CA ARG A 192 11.34 18.49 -10.42
C ARG A 192 12.74 18.44 -11.03
N ARG A 193 12.87 18.95 -12.26
CA ARG A 193 14.16 19.07 -12.99
C ARG A 193 15.02 17.80 -12.91
N ALA A 194 14.38 16.64 -13.04
CA ALA A 194 15.10 15.38 -13.09
C ALA A 194 14.62 14.55 -14.26
N TYR A 195 15.55 13.82 -14.85
CA TYR A 195 15.39 13.22 -16.16
C TYR A 195 15.96 11.80 -16.18
N PRO A 196 15.46 10.91 -17.05
CA PRO A 196 16.11 9.62 -17.27
C PRO A 196 17.59 9.80 -17.64
N PRO A 197 18.48 8.89 -17.19
CA PRO A 197 19.93 9.01 -17.47
C PRO A 197 20.26 9.17 -18.95
N GLU A 198 19.49 8.53 -19.84
CA GLU A 198 19.71 8.53 -21.30
C GLU A 198 19.67 9.91 -21.95
N ILE A 199 18.96 10.86 -21.36
CA ILE A 199 18.81 12.20 -21.94
C ILE A 199 19.79 13.21 -21.34
N SER A 200 20.68 12.76 -20.44
CA SER A 200 21.71 13.61 -19.84
C SER A 200 22.86 13.83 -20.82
N HIS A 201 23.31 15.08 -20.94
CA HIS A 201 24.46 15.45 -21.75
C HIS A 201 25.75 15.49 -20.91
N PRO A 202 26.94 15.17 -21.48
CA PRO A 202 28.21 15.24 -20.74
C PRO A 202 28.55 16.61 -20.14
N SER A 203 27.99 17.69 -20.67
CA SER A 203 28.19 19.06 -20.17
C SER A 203 27.20 19.48 -19.08
N ASP A 204 26.23 18.63 -18.76
CA ASP A 204 25.22 18.96 -17.78
C ASP A 204 25.83 19.09 -16.39
N LYS A 205 25.42 20.13 -15.66
CA LYS A 205 25.78 20.31 -14.26
C LYS A 205 24.77 19.54 -13.42
N ILE A 206 25.14 18.34 -13.02
CA ILE A 206 24.27 17.49 -12.21
C ILE A 206 24.27 18.06 -10.79
N THR A 207 23.08 18.17 -10.20
CA THR A 207 22.88 18.63 -8.82
C THR A 207 22.59 17.48 -7.88
N GLY A 208 22.15 16.33 -8.40
CA GLY A 208 21.93 15.12 -7.62
C GLY A 208 21.32 13.98 -8.41
N VAL A 209 20.98 12.90 -7.69
CA VAL A 209 20.34 11.70 -8.24
C VAL A 209 19.12 11.36 -7.41
N TYR A 210 18.00 11.15 -8.08
CA TYR A 210 16.82 10.53 -7.48
C TYR A 210 16.86 9.03 -7.69
N ILE A 211 16.60 8.28 -6.63
CA ILE A 211 16.55 6.80 -6.64
C ILE A 211 15.20 6.37 -6.07
N PHE A 212 14.41 5.65 -6.85
CA PHE A 212 13.21 4.97 -6.39
C PHE A 212 13.58 3.58 -5.91
N HIS A 213 13.65 3.41 -4.60
CA HIS A 213 14.05 2.16 -3.94
C HIS A 213 13.09 1.91 -2.76
N GLU A 214 12.67 0.65 -2.55
CA GLU A 214 11.73 0.26 -1.50
C GLU A 214 10.42 1.09 -1.50
N GLY A 215 9.92 1.42 -2.70
CA GLY A 215 8.66 2.14 -2.89
C GLY A 215 8.71 3.65 -2.60
N LYS A 216 9.91 4.24 -2.44
CA LYS A 216 10.07 5.68 -2.17
C LYS A 216 11.20 6.29 -2.98
N TRP A 217 11.00 7.53 -3.39
CA TRP A 217 12.09 8.35 -3.93
C TRP A 217 13.01 8.84 -2.81
N ARG A 218 14.31 8.72 -3.04
CA ARG A 218 15.35 9.37 -2.25
C ARG A 218 16.18 10.26 -3.15
N TYR A 219 16.56 11.43 -2.66
CA TYR A 219 17.43 12.35 -3.37
C TYR A 219 18.82 12.32 -2.76
N LEU A 220 19.83 12.07 -3.59
CA LEU A 220 21.24 12.13 -3.23
C LEU A 220 21.85 13.39 -3.82
N PRO A 221 22.26 14.38 -3.01
CA PRO A 221 22.84 15.61 -3.51
C PRO A 221 24.25 15.37 -4.05
N ILE A 222 24.55 15.95 -5.21
CA ILE A 222 25.85 15.90 -5.87
C ILE A 222 26.11 17.31 -6.44
N PRO A 223 26.48 18.29 -5.60
CA PRO A 223 26.57 19.67 -6.03
C PRO A 223 27.65 19.83 -7.11
N HIS A 224 27.25 20.32 -8.29
CA HIS A 224 28.12 20.52 -9.45
C HIS A 224 28.84 19.25 -9.92
N GLY A 225 28.16 18.10 -9.80
CA GLY A 225 28.69 16.80 -10.19
C GLY A 225 28.62 16.53 -11.69
N THR A 226 29.25 15.41 -12.05
CA THR A 226 29.21 14.78 -13.37
C THR A 226 28.35 13.52 -13.37
N LEU A 227 28.11 12.93 -14.55
CA LEU A 227 27.43 11.63 -14.64
C LEU A 227 28.20 10.53 -13.88
N LYS A 228 29.53 10.63 -13.82
CA LYS A 228 30.38 9.71 -13.07
C LYS A 228 30.08 9.81 -11.58
N ASP A 229 29.94 11.03 -11.06
CA ASP A 229 29.60 11.27 -9.67
C ASP A 229 28.20 10.74 -9.33
N ALA A 230 27.24 10.89 -10.27
CA ALA A 230 25.92 10.29 -10.17
C ALA A 230 25.96 8.76 -10.02
N LEU A 231 26.74 8.06 -10.88
CA LEU A 231 26.93 6.62 -10.79
C LEU A 231 27.57 6.22 -9.45
N MET A 232 28.61 6.93 -9.01
CA MET A 232 29.29 6.62 -7.73
C MET A 232 28.37 6.85 -6.53
N ALA A 233 27.54 7.88 -6.54
CA ALA A 233 26.55 8.14 -5.48
C ALA A 233 25.48 7.04 -5.43
N LEU A 234 24.97 6.62 -6.60
CA LEU A 234 24.05 5.48 -6.73
C LEU A 234 24.65 4.20 -6.14
N MET A 235 25.87 3.84 -6.56
CA MET A 235 26.55 2.63 -6.07
C MET A 235 26.82 2.70 -4.57
N SER A 236 27.22 3.88 -4.05
CA SER A 236 27.45 4.09 -2.63
C SER A 236 26.18 3.85 -1.82
N TYR A 237 25.07 4.44 -2.25
CA TYR A 237 23.76 4.25 -1.62
C TYR A 237 23.34 2.78 -1.60
N LEU A 238 23.45 2.07 -2.72
CA LEU A 238 23.07 0.66 -2.79
C LEU A 238 23.94 -0.22 -1.89
N SER A 239 25.23 0.10 -1.76
CA SER A 239 26.17 -0.67 -0.92
C SER A 239 25.77 -0.72 0.56
N GLU A 240 24.98 0.24 1.05
CA GLU A 240 24.47 0.28 2.42
C GLU A 240 23.43 -0.83 2.70
N TYR A 241 22.81 -1.36 1.64
CA TYR A 241 21.78 -2.41 1.70
C TYR A 241 22.33 -3.81 1.41
N GLU A 242 23.59 -3.93 1.05
CA GLU A 242 24.25 -5.20 0.76
C GLU A 242 24.99 -5.76 1.98
N ASP A 243 25.28 -7.06 1.92
CA ASP A 243 26.14 -7.74 2.89
C ASP A 243 27.59 -7.21 2.86
N GLU A 244 28.39 -7.64 3.83
CA GLU A 244 29.75 -7.10 4.00
C GLU A 244 30.68 -7.42 2.82
N GLU A 245 30.51 -8.58 2.18
CA GLU A 245 31.35 -9.01 1.07
C GLU A 245 31.01 -8.19 -0.19
N GLU A 246 29.74 -8.13 -0.55
CA GLU A 246 29.24 -7.38 -1.69
C GLU A 246 29.51 -5.87 -1.53
N ARG A 247 29.33 -5.33 -0.31
CA ARG A 247 29.68 -3.93 0.01
C ARG A 247 31.16 -3.64 -0.23
N LYS A 248 32.07 -4.56 0.09
CA LYS A 248 33.51 -4.40 -0.19
C LYS A 248 33.80 -4.39 -1.69
N ILE A 249 33.13 -5.26 -2.45
CA ILE A 249 33.25 -5.30 -3.92
C ILE A 249 32.78 -3.98 -4.53
N ILE A 250 31.61 -3.49 -4.14
CA ILE A 250 31.06 -2.22 -4.64
C ILE A 250 32.00 -1.05 -4.30
N LYS A 251 32.54 -0.98 -3.08
CA LYS A 251 33.49 0.07 -2.69
C LYS A 251 34.77 0.05 -3.53
N ARG A 252 35.30 -1.13 -3.83
CA ARG A 252 36.46 -1.28 -4.72
C ARG A 252 36.14 -0.83 -6.14
N ALA A 253 34.97 -1.22 -6.67
CA ALA A 253 34.52 -0.79 -7.99
C ALA A 253 34.37 0.73 -8.08
N ILE A 254 33.82 1.39 -7.05
CA ILE A 254 33.74 2.86 -6.96
C ILE A 254 35.15 3.48 -7.03
N ALA A 255 36.11 2.96 -6.27
CA ALA A 255 37.49 3.45 -6.31
C ALA A 255 38.10 3.32 -7.70
N GLU A 256 37.91 2.19 -8.38
CA GLU A 256 38.40 1.98 -9.75
C GLU A 256 37.72 2.91 -10.77
N ILE A 257 36.40 3.10 -10.68
CA ILE A 257 35.63 4.01 -11.54
C ILE A 257 36.12 5.45 -11.35
N SER A 258 36.39 5.88 -10.11
CA SER A 258 36.83 7.24 -9.80
C SER A 258 38.12 7.63 -10.56
N MET A 259 39.05 6.68 -10.68
CA MET A 259 40.37 6.87 -11.31
C MET A 259 40.36 6.75 -12.83
N ARG A 260 39.33 6.13 -13.42
CA ARG A 260 39.25 5.91 -14.87
C ARG A 260 38.54 7.06 -15.58
N ASN A 261 38.99 7.32 -16.80
CA ASN A 261 38.23 8.16 -17.73
C ASN A 261 37.21 7.27 -18.47
N ILE A 262 35.94 7.39 -18.13
CA ILE A 262 34.84 6.60 -18.67
C ILE A 262 33.91 7.55 -19.42
N SER A 263 33.54 7.21 -20.66
CA SER A 263 32.61 8.03 -21.45
C SER A 263 31.22 8.09 -20.79
N GLY A 264 30.51 9.21 -21.03
CA GLY A 264 29.14 9.38 -20.54
C GLY A 264 28.20 8.24 -20.96
N GLU A 265 28.31 7.77 -22.20
CA GLU A 265 27.54 6.62 -22.71
C GLU A 265 27.76 5.34 -21.90
N LYS A 266 29.00 5.03 -21.54
CA LYS A 266 29.33 3.87 -20.71
C LYS A 266 28.80 4.04 -19.29
N ILE A 267 28.85 5.25 -18.75
CA ILE A 267 28.29 5.56 -17.43
C ILE A 267 26.77 5.37 -17.42
N ILE A 268 26.07 5.90 -18.43
CA ILE A 268 24.62 5.72 -18.61
C ILE A 268 24.28 4.23 -18.72
N ALA A 269 25.04 3.47 -19.52
CA ALA A 269 24.83 2.03 -19.65
C ALA A 269 25.01 1.27 -18.32
N LEU A 270 25.98 1.67 -17.49
CA LEU A 270 26.16 1.12 -16.14
C LEU A 270 24.99 1.46 -15.22
N ILE A 271 24.51 2.71 -15.22
CA ILE A 271 23.33 3.11 -14.43
C ILE A 271 22.10 2.27 -14.85
N LYS A 272 21.86 2.10 -16.15
CA LYS A 272 20.77 1.28 -16.68
C LYS A 272 20.89 -0.20 -16.28
N ALA A 273 22.11 -0.74 -16.29
CA ALA A 273 22.36 -2.11 -15.85
C ALA A 273 21.99 -2.27 -14.37
N ILE A 274 22.39 -1.32 -13.53
CA ILE A 274 22.04 -1.29 -12.09
C ILE A 274 20.52 -1.15 -11.90
N GLU A 275 19.84 -0.27 -12.64
CA GLU A 275 18.37 -0.14 -12.60
C GLU A 275 17.68 -1.48 -12.81
N LYS A 276 18.11 -2.21 -13.85
CA LYS A 276 17.55 -3.51 -14.20
C LYS A 276 17.88 -4.59 -13.17
N GLU A 277 19.14 -4.68 -12.74
CA GLU A 277 19.61 -5.70 -11.82
C GLU A 277 18.99 -5.56 -10.43
N LYS A 278 18.95 -4.33 -9.91
CA LYS A 278 18.43 -4.02 -8.57
C LYS A 278 16.93 -3.70 -8.57
N ASN A 279 16.28 -3.71 -9.74
CA ASN A 279 14.87 -3.36 -9.92
C ASN A 279 14.51 -2.00 -9.29
N ILE A 280 15.33 -0.99 -9.59
CA ILE A 280 15.17 0.40 -9.13
C ILE A 280 14.93 1.32 -10.31
N LYS A 281 14.52 2.56 -10.02
CA LYS A 281 14.45 3.63 -11.01
C LYS A 281 15.34 4.80 -10.60
N VAL A 282 16.05 5.37 -11.56
CA VAL A 282 17.01 6.46 -11.36
C VAL A 282 16.62 7.65 -12.23
N LEU A 283 16.68 8.85 -11.67
CA LEU A 283 16.58 10.10 -12.43
C LEU A 283 17.76 10.99 -12.05
N ILE A 284 18.34 11.66 -13.05
CA ILE A 284 19.43 12.61 -12.91
C ILE A 284 18.85 14.01 -12.75
N ALA A 285 19.19 14.68 -11.64
CA ALA A 285 18.74 16.04 -11.36
C ALA A 285 19.74 17.07 -11.87
N LEU A 286 19.22 18.13 -12.51
CA LEU A 286 19.98 19.23 -13.13
C LEU A 286 19.70 20.57 -12.45
#